data_AF-A0A8T7K929-F1
#
_entry.id   AF-A0A8T7K929-F1
#
_cell.length_a   1.000
_cell.length_b   1.000
_cell.length_c   1.000
_cell.angle_alpha   90.00
_cell.angle_beta   90.00
_cell.angle_gamma   90.00
#
_symmetry.space_group_name_H-M   'P 1'
#
loop_
_entity.id
_entity.type
_entity.pdbx_description
1 polymer ?
#
loop_
_entity_poly.entity_id
_entity_poly.type
_entity_poly.pdbx_seq_one_letter_code
_entity_poly.pdbx_strand_id
1 'polypeptide(L)'
;MTIEITRVLGLIGPVSLVLLLLLLAHLSRRLGRATQAPAYYRLFYLAALLVLVGVLARLWNILTGVTINLTAEDNLVWVLLYNGAPAAGLTLGLVTTWRYWSWLLAERA
;
A
#
# COMPACT_ATOMS: atom_id res chain seq x y z
N MET A 1 11.20 -13.39 -24.27
CA MET A 1 11.40 -13.99 -22.92
C MET A 1 11.82 -12.96 -21.87
N THR A 2 12.67 -11.97 -22.20
CA THR A 2 13.13 -10.93 -21.25
C THR A 2 12.03 -9.98 -20.75
N ILE A 3 11.06 -9.63 -21.60
CA ILE A 3 9.97 -8.68 -21.25
C ILE A 3 9.04 -9.23 -20.15
N GLU A 4 8.77 -10.53 -20.16
CA GLU A 4 7.93 -11.18 -19.13
C GLU A 4 8.60 -11.14 -17.75
N ILE A 5 9.90 -11.38 -17.70
CA ILE A 5 10.69 -11.35 -16.45
C ILE A 5 10.66 -9.94 -15.86
N THR A 6 10.83 -8.89 -16.68
CA THR A 6 10.76 -7.49 -16.21
C THR A 6 9.38 -7.13 -15.66
N ARG A 7 8.28 -7.60 -16.28
CA ARG A 7 6.92 -7.35 -15.79
C ARG A 7 6.66 -8.01 -14.44
N VAL A 8 7.12 -9.25 -14.26
CA VAL A 8 6.98 -9.99 -12.99
C VAL A 8 7.84 -9.36 -11.89
N LEU A 9 9.10 -9.01 -12.19
CA LEU A 9 9.96 -8.28 -11.26
C LEU A 9 9.34 -6.93 -10.83
N GLY A 10 8.64 -6.26 -11.74
CA GLY A 10 7.91 -5.02 -11.45
C GLY A 10 6.79 -5.15 -10.41
N LEU A 11 6.28 -6.36 -10.14
CA LEU A 11 5.29 -6.59 -9.07
C LEU A 11 5.93 -6.72 -7.68
N ILE A 12 7.21 -7.07 -7.59
CA ILE A 12 7.87 -7.32 -6.30
C ILE A 12 7.85 -6.07 -5.42
N GLY A 13 8.06 -4.90 -6.01
CA GLY A 13 8.03 -3.61 -5.30
C GLY A 13 6.69 -3.37 -4.58
N PRO A 14 5.56 -3.26 -5.30
CA PRO A 14 4.28 -2.98 -4.67
C PRO A 14 3.78 -4.14 -3.79
N VAL A 15 4.09 -5.40 -4.10
CA VAL A 15 3.78 -6.54 -3.20
C VAL A 15 4.54 -6.42 -1.88
N SER A 16 5.83 -6.05 -1.92
CA SER A 16 6.63 -5.81 -0.72
C SER A 16 6.05 -4.69 0.14
N LEU A 17 5.50 -3.63 -0.48
CA LEU A 17 4.84 -2.55 0.24
C LEU A 17 3.56 -3.00 0.95
N VAL A 18 2.74 -3.85 0.32
CA VAL A 18 1.57 -4.46 0.99
C VAL A 18 2.02 -5.24 2.22
N LEU A 19 3.04 -6.10 2.08
CA LEU A 19 3.56 -6.89 3.19
C LEU A 19 4.10 -5.99 4.31
N LEU A 20 4.85 -4.94 3.97
CA LEU A 20 5.34 -3.96 4.93
C LEU A 20 4.20 -3.30 5.72
N LEU A 21 3.14 -2.85 5.04
CA LEU A 21 1.98 -2.22 5.69
C LEU A 21 1.23 -3.21 6.60
N LEU A 22 1.11 -4.48 6.19
CA LEU A 22 0.51 -5.52 7.03
C LEU A 22 1.37 -5.85 8.25
N LEU A 23 2.69 -5.89 8.11
CA LEU A 23 3.62 -6.08 9.21
C LEU A 23 3.53 -4.90 10.20
N LEU A 24 3.52 -3.66 9.70
CA LEU A 24 3.29 -2.47 10.53
C LEU A 24 1.95 -2.54 11.25
N ALA A 25 0.86 -2.90 10.56
CA ALA A 25 -0.44 -3.08 11.18
C ALA A 25 -0.40 -4.11 12.33
N HIS A 26 0.27 -5.24 12.11
CA HIS A 26 0.39 -6.30 13.09
C HIS A 26 1.22 -5.88 14.31
N LEU A 27 2.37 -5.22 14.07
CA LEU A 27 3.23 -4.69 15.11
C LEU A 27 2.50 -3.61 15.93
N SER A 28 1.85 -2.66 15.28
CA SER A 28 1.03 -1.62 15.94
C SER A 28 -0.11 -2.22 16.75
N ARG A 29 -0.77 -3.28 16.26
CA ARG A 29 -1.82 -3.99 17.01
C ARG A 29 -1.27 -4.67 18.26
N ARG A 30 -0.09 -5.30 18.17
CA ARG A 30 0.55 -5.96 19.31
C ARG A 30 1.01 -4.93 20.36
N LEU A 31 1.61 -3.83 19.93
CA LEU A 31 2.02 -2.74 20.80
C LEU A 31 0.82 -2.06 21.46
N GLY A 32 -0.23 -1.72 20.69
CA GLY A 32 -1.42 -1.07 21.22
C GLY A 32 -2.17 -1.90 22.27
N ARG A 33 -2.11 -3.24 22.19
CA ARG A 33 -2.62 -4.11 23.27
C ARG A 33 -1.79 -4.01 24.54
N ALA A 34 -0.48 -3.87 24.42
CA ALA A 34 0.42 -3.75 25.57
C ALA A 34 0.37 -2.36 26.23
N THR A 35 0.13 -1.31 25.44
CA THR A 35 0.17 0.09 25.90
C THR A 35 -1.20 0.75 26.02
N GLN A 36 -2.31 0.02 25.83
CA GLN A 36 -3.68 0.57 25.75
C GLN A 36 -3.83 1.71 24.72
N ALA A 37 -2.96 1.76 23.72
CA ALA A 37 -2.97 2.82 22.72
C ALA A 37 -4.21 2.74 21.80
N PRO A 38 -4.65 3.88 21.22
CA PRO A 38 -5.82 3.89 20.34
C PRO A 38 -5.61 3.02 19.09
N ALA A 39 -6.70 2.49 18.54
CA ALA A 39 -6.72 1.48 17.48
C ALA A 39 -6.31 1.97 16.07
N TYR A 40 -5.22 2.74 15.96
CA TYR A 40 -4.68 3.26 14.70
C TYR A 40 -4.22 2.17 13.72
N TYR A 41 -4.03 0.92 14.19
CA TYR A 41 -3.70 -0.23 13.34
C TYR A 41 -4.73 -0.47 12.22
N ARG A 42 -5.99 -0.02 12.38
CA ARG A 42 -7.04 -0.14 11.36
C ARG A 42 -6.71 0.66 10.09
N LEU A 43 -6.07 1.81 10.23
CA LEU A 43 -5.68 2.65 9.09
C LEU A 43 -4.55 2.01 8.28
N PHE A 44 -3.65 1.27 8.92
CA PHE A 44 -2.64 0.48 8.19
C PHE A 44 -3.26 -0.64 7.35
N TYR A 45 -4.31 -1.31 7.86
CA TYR A 45 -5.04 -2.29 7.05
C TYR A 45 -5.75 -1.64 5.85
N LEU A 46 -6.33 -0.45 6.04
CA LEU A 46 -6.94 0.32 4.94
C LEU A 46 -5.91 0.75 3.89
N ALA A 47 -4.75 1.23 4.34
CA ALA A 47 -3.62 1.57 3.49
C ALA A 47 -3.12 0.34 2.70
N ALA A 48 -2.97 -0.81 3.36
CA ALA A 48 -2.57 -2.06 2.72
C ALA A 48 -3.58 -2.50 1.66
N LEU A 49 -4.88 -2.37 1.93
CA LEU A 49 -5.95 -2.67 0.98
C LEU A 49 -5.85 -1.78 -0.28
N LEU A 50 -5.63 -0.48 -0.11
CA LEU A 50 -5.46 0.47 -1.22
C LEU A 50 -4.28 0.11 -2.13
N VAL A 51 -3.13 -0.25 -1.53
CA VAL A 51 -1.97 -0.72 -2.31
C VAL A 51 -2.25 -2.07 -2.97
N LEU A 52 -2.92 -2.99 -2.28
CA LEU A 52 -3.29 -4.31 -2.79
C LEU A 52 -4.19 -4.21 -4.03
N VAL A 53 -5.15 -3.27 -4.05
CA VAL A 53 -6.01 -3.04 -5.23
C VAL A 53 -5.16 -2.68 -6.46
N GLY A 54 -4.15 -1.83 -6.30
CA GLY A 54 -3.23 -1.50 -7.40
C GLY A 54 -2.36 -2.68 -7.84
N VAL A 55 -1.96 -3.57 -6.92
CA VAL A 55 -1.25 -4.82 -7.24
C VAL A 55 -2.15 -5.76 -8.05
N LEU A 56 -3.40 -5.95 -7.62
CA LEU A 56 -4.36 -6.82 -8.32
C LEU A 56 -4.66 -6.30 -9.72
N ALA A 57 -4.81 -4.97 -9.88
CA ALA A 57 -4.97 -4.35 -11.18
C ALA A 57 -3.78 -4.63 -12.12
N ARG A 58 -2.56 -4.51 -11.60
CA ARG A 58 -1.32 -4.85 -12.35
C ARG A 58 -1.23 -6.34 -12.70
N LEU A 59 -1.61 -7.22 -11.77
CA LEU A 59 -1.61 -8.66 -12.00
C LEU A 59 -2.62 -9.04 -13.09
N TRP A 60 -3.83 -8.48 -13.04
CA TRP A 60 -4.87 -8.72 -14.05
C TRP A 60 -4.40 -8.35 -15.46
N ASN A 61 -3.73 -7.22 -15.59
CA ASN A 61 -3.17 -6.76 -16.86
C ASN A 61 -2.09 -7.70 -17.41
N ILE A 62 -1.21 -8.22 -16.56
CA ILE A 62 -0.19 -9.20 -16.97
C ILE A 62 -0.87 -10.49 -17.45
N LEU A 63 -1.87 -10.98 -16.73
CA LEU A 63 -2.59 -12.22 -17.05
C LEU A 63 -3.41 -12.12 -18.34
N THR A 64 -4.04 -10.96 -18.59
CA THR A 64 -4.84 -10.73 -19.81
C THR A 64 -4.01 -10.32 -21.01
N GLY A 65 -2.73 -9.96 -20.83
CA GLY A 65 -1.83 -9.55 -21.91
C GLY A 65 -2.21 -8.23 -22.58
N VAL A 66 -3.23 -7.51 -22.07
CA VAL A 66 -3.70 -6.26 -22.64
C VAL A 66 -2.69 -5.16 -22.32
N THR A 67 -2.08 -4.57 -23.34
CA THR A 67 -1.27 -3.36 -23.17
C THR A 67 -2.20 -2.18 -22.94
N ILE A 68 -2.48 -1.87 -21.67
CA ILE A 68 -3.25 -0.68 -21.30
C ILE A 68 -2.31 0.52 -21.42
N ASN A 69 -2.61 1.42 -22.36
CA ASN A 69 -1.94 2.72 -22.43
C ASN A 69 -2.34 3.53 -21.20
N LEU A 70 -1.39 3.75 -20.29
CA LEU A 70 -1.55 4.54 -19.08
C LEU A 70 -1.33 6.04 -19.33
N THR A 71 -1.53 6.50 -20.57
CA THR A 71 -1.57 7.93 -20.90
C THR A 71 -2.84 8.54 -20.31
N ALA A 72 -2.69 9.69 -19.64
CA ALA A 72 -3.74 10.32 -18.85
C ALA A 72 -5.02 10.65 -19.63
N GLU A 73 -4.94 10.74 -20.97
CA GLU A 73 -6.05 11.15 -21.83
C GLU A 73 -7.05 10.01 -22.12
N ASP A 74 -6.62 8.75 -22.18
CA ASP A 74 -7.51 7.64 -22.60
C ASP A 74 -8.15 6.89 -21.42
N ASN A 75 -7.52 6.86 -20.23
CA ASN A 75 -7.98 5.97 -19.15
C ASN A 75 -7.64 6.48 -17.74
N LEU A 76 -8.26 7.60 -17.33
CA LEU A 76 -8.10 8.20 -16.00
C LEU A 76 -8.34 7.21 -14.84
N VAL A 77 -9.32 6.30 -15.00
CA VAL A 77 -9.63 5.26 -13.99
C VAL A 77 -8.43 4.32 -13.79
N TRP A 78 -7.78 3.88 -14.86
CA TRP A 78 -6.61 3.00 -14.76
C TRP A 78 -5.41 3.72 -14.18
N VAL A 79 -5.20 5.00 -14.51
CA VAL A 79 -4.14 5.82 -13.90
C VAL A 79 -4.36 5.97 -12.40
N LEU A 80 -5.59 6.25 -11.97
CA LEU A 80 -5.96 6.31 -10.56
C LEU A 80 -5.79 4.95 -9.87
N LEU A 81 -6.11 3.84 -10.52
CA LEU A 81 -5.96 2.51 -9.91
C LEU A 81 -4.49 2.05 -9.82
N TYR A 82 -3.69 2.35 -10.85
CA TYR A 82 -2.29 1.92 -10.94
C TYR A 82 -1.33 2.74 -10.10
N ASN A 83 -1.60 4.04 -9.99
CA ASN A 83 -0.71 5.01 -9.35
C ASN A 83 -1.41 5.69 -8.18
N GLY A 84 -2.65 6.15 -8.37
CA GLY A 84 -3.40 6.87 -7.35
C GLY A 84 -3.69 6.04 -6.09
N ALA A 85 -4.23 4.82 -6.24
CA ALA A 85 -4.57 3.96 -5.11
C ALA A 85 -3.33 3.52 -4.30
N PRO A 86 -2.23 3.06 -4.93
CA PRO A 86 -0.99 2.80 -4.19
C PRO A 86 -0.40 4.05 -3.54
N ALA A 87 -0.39 5.19 -4.25
CA ALA A 87 0.13 6.44 -3.69
C ALA A 87 -0.67 6.91 -2.47
N ALA A 88 -2.01 6.86 -2.55
CA ALA A 88 -2.93 7.17 -1.46
C ALA A 88 -2.76 6.21 -0.29
N GLY A 89 -2.63 4.90 -0.56
CA GLY A 89 -2.35 3.90 0.46
C GLY A 89 -1.03 4.19 1.19
N LEU A 90 0.04 4.53 0.47
CA LEU A 90 1.33 4.90 1.07
C LEU A 90 1.26 6.19 1.88
N THR A 91 0.57 7.22 1.38
CA THR A 91 0.42 8.49 2.14
C THR A 91 -0.37 8.26 3.41
N LEU A 92 -1.46 7.49 3.36
CA LEU A 92 -2.22 7.11 4.56
C LEU A 92 -1.37 6.30 5.53
N GLY A 93 -0.58 5.34 5.05
CA GLY A 93 0.36 4.56 5.87
C GLY A 93 1.38 5.46 6.56
N LEU A 94 1.95 6.42 5.85
CA LEU A 94 2.93 7.38 6.38
C LEU A 94 2.30 8.30 7.43
N VAL A 95 1.16 8.92 7.14
CA VAL A 95 0.42 9.78 8.07
C VAL A 95 0.03 9.02 9.33
N THR A 96 -0.43 7.77 9.18
CA THR A 96 -0.80 6.92 10.32
C THR A 96 0.42 6.60 11.19
N THR A 97 1.55 6.26 10.56
CA THR A 97 2.82 5.99 11.26
C THR A 97 3.26 7.22 12.04
N TRP A 98 3.27 8.38 11.37
CA TRP A 98 3.66 9.65 11.96
C TRP A 98 2.79 10.00 13.17
N ARG A 99 1.45 9.92 13.01
CA ARG A 99 0.51 10.21 14.10
C ARG A 99 0.71 9.26 15.27
N TYR A 100 0.87 7.97 15.02
CA TYR A 100 1.07 6.97 16.06
C TYR A 100 2.38 7.19 16.83
N TRP A 101 3.49 7.44 16.13
CA TRP A 101 4.79 7.69 16.77
C TRP A 101 4.83 9.02 17.51
N SER A 102 4.18 10.06 16.98
CA SER A 102 4.08 11.36 17.68
C SER A 102 3.39 11.23 19.04
N TRP A 103 2.33 10.41 19.13
CA TRP A 103 1.65 10.15 20.40
C TRP A 103 2.55 9.36 21.36
N LEU A 104 3.25 8.33 20.86
CA LEU A 104 4.11 7.48 21.67
C LEU A 104 5.34 8.23 22.22
N LEU A 105 5.85 9.22 21.48
CA LEU A 105 6.94 10.10 21.92
C LEU A 105 6.44 11.15 22.93
N ALA A 106 5.23 11.68 22.75
CA ALA A 106 4.65 12.67 23.65
C ALA A 106 4.35 12.10 25.05
N GLU A 107 3.98 10.82 25.18
CA GLU A 107 3.73 10.18 26.48
C GLU A 107 5.02 10.00 27.31
N ARG A 108 6.20 10.19 26.71
CA ARG A 108 7.52 10.03 27.38
C ARG A 108 8.29 11.33 27.59
N ALA A 109 7.77 12.46 27.11
CA ALA A 109 8.37 13.79 27.25
C ALA A 109 7.67 14.57 28.37
#